data_AF-A0A137Q887-F1
#
_entry.id   AF-A0A137Q887-F1
#
_cell.length_a   1.000
_cell.length_b   1.000
_cell.length_c   1.000
_cell.angle_alpha   90.00
_cell.angle_beta   90.00
_cell.angle_gamma   90.00
#
_symmetry.space_group_name_H-M   'P 1'
#
loop_
_entity.id
_entity.type
_entity.pdbx_description
1 polymer ?
#
loop_
_entity_poly.entity_id
_entity_poly.type
_entity_poly.pdbx_seq_one_letter_code
_entity_poly.pdbx_strand_id
1 'polypeptide(L)'
;MRASNLSNHFVLVGPPWMVRNSKSSDTAMAYFEVWDSQRGTHAANLVGHSLQFGHWTSRVMEASANPGASLCQRCWHWGHSSQTCHQKMPRCPLCSEPHYRDAHRAFAGCCKENAHQSVPPTPAGQPCPHPPHCLNCHQEHTADLRQCPFWRHRFDKDWIRHKYQEVCCRSDTCLSTFSQCSFSHV
;
A
#
# COMPACT_ATOMS: atom_id res chain seq x y z
N MET A 1 -30.20 18.32 -11.23
CA MET A 1 -28.82 18.79 -11.49
C MET A 1 -28.74 19.15 -12.96
N ARG A 2 -28.38 20.40 -13.32
CA ARG A 2 -28.05 20.72 -14.72
C ARG A 2 -26.73 20.01 -15.03
N ALA A 3 -26.72 19.10 -16.00
CA ALA A 3 -25.48 18.51 -16.49
C ALA A 3 -24.61 19.64 -17.05
N SER A 4 -23.42 19.83 -16.48
CA SER A 4 -22.42 20.74 -17.06
C SER A 4 -22.03 20.19 -18.43
N ASN A 5 -21.87 21.05 -19.45
CA ASN A 5 -21.36 20.64 -20.76
C ASN A 5 -20.04 19.85 -20.67
N LEU A 6 -19.29 19.99 -19.58
CA LEU A 6 -18.05 19.27 -19.31
C LEU A 6 -18.25 17.76 -19.08
N SER A 7 -19.44 17.28 -18.67
CA SER A 7 -19.65 15.86 -18.35
C SER A 7 -19.48 14.93 -19.55
N ASN A 8 -19.58 15.45 -20.77
CA ASN A 8 -19.39 14.68 -22.01
C ASN A 8 -17.92 14.65 -22.46
N HIS A 9 -17.02 15.39 -21.82
CA HIS A 9 -15.66 15.61 -22.31
C HIS A 9 -14.59 14.77 -21.59
N PHE A 10 -14.96 14.09 -20.50
CA PHE A 10 -14.05 13.24 -19.75
C PHE A 10 -14.80 12.08 -19.07
N VAL A 11 -14.07 10.99 -18.84
CA VAL A 11 -14.55 9.81 -18.10
C VAL A 11 -13.75 9.69 -16.82
N LEU A 12 -14.42 9.50 -15.68
CA LEU A 12 -13.74 9.25 -14.42
C LEU A 12 -13.24 7.79 -14.35
N VAL A 13 -12.00 7.57 -13.93
CA VAL A 13 -11.44 6.22 -13.72
C VAL A 13 -12.03 5.56 -12.47
N GLY A 14 -12.49 6.36 -11.52
CA GLY A 14 -13.08 5.91 -10.28
C GLY A 14 -13.76 7.05 -9.51
N PRO A 15 -14.25 6.79 -8.30
CA PRO A 15 -14.86 7.82 -7.48
C PRO A 15 -13.83 8.89 -7.08
N PRO A 16 -14.23 10.18 -7.05
CA PRO A 16 -13.39 11.23 -6.50
C PRO A 16 -13.11 11.00 -5.01
N TRP A 17 -11.99 11.50 -4.51
CA TRP A 17 -11.68 11.52 -3.08
C TRP A 17 -11.40 12.94 -2.60
N MET A 18 -11.81 13.24 -1.36
CA MET A 18 -11.60 14.55 -0.75
C MET A 18 -10.49 14.51 0.29
N VAL A 19 -9.64 15.52 0.26
CA VAL A 19 -8.60 15.75 1.25
C VAL A 19 -8.86 17.09 1.91
N ARG A 20 -8.94 17.13 3.24
CA ARG A 20 -9.07 18.40 3.98
C ARG A 20 -7.76 19.18 3.83
N ASN A 21 -7.86 20.48 3.57
CA ASN A 21 -6.67 21.32 3.37
C ASN A 21 -5.85 21.47 4.67
N SER A 22 -6.51 21.41 5.83
CA SER A 22 -5.88 21.30 7.14
C SER A 22 -6.85 20.71 8.16
N LYS A 23 -6.38 20.38 9.38
CA LYS A 23 -7.22 19.86 10.46
C LYS A 23 -8.35 20.82 10.88
N SER A 24 -8.10 22.12 10.80
CA SER A 24 -9.04 23.18 11.19
C SER A 24 -9.76 23.83 10.00
N SER A 25 -9.44 23.45 8.76
CA SER A 25 -10.05 24.07 7.59
C SER A 25 -11.48 23.56 7.36
N ASP A 26 -12.32 24.50 6.99
CA ASP A 26 -13.65 24.34 6.39
C ASP A 26 -13.59 24.07 4.87
N THR A 27 -12.41 24.20 4.27
CA THR A 27 -12.18 23.90 2.85
C THR A 27 -11.53 22.52 2.67
N ALA A 28 -11.87 21.86 1.56
CA ALA A 28 -11.29 20.60 1.15
C ALA A 28 -10.98 20.63 -0.35
N MET A 29 -9.97 19.86 -0.76
CA MET A 29 -9.62 19.66 -2.15
C MET A 29 -10.12 18.29 -2.59
N ALA A 30 -10.94 18.28 -3.64
CA ALA A 30 -11.41 17.07 -4.28
C ALA A 30 -10.46 16.68 -5.41
N TYR A 31 -9.93 15.47 -5.33
CA TYR A 31 -9.12 14.84 -6.36
C TYR A 31 -9.96 13.82 -7.11
N PHE A 32 -9.73 13.71 -8.40
CA PHE A 32 -10.38 12.71 -9.24
C PHE A 32 -9.47 12.34 -10.39
N GLU A 33 -9.52 11.08 -10.78
CA GLU A 33 -8.76 10.55 -11.90
C GLU A 33 -9.63 10.55 -13.15
N VAL A 34 -9.06 11.06 -14.25
CA VAL A 34 -9.68 11.11 -15.56
C VAL A 34 -9.00 10.09 -16.46
N TRP A 35 -9.80 9.29 -17.17
CA TRP A 35 -9.29 8.45 -18.24
C TRP A 35 -8.80 9.37 -19.35
N ASP A 36 -7.55 9.18 -19.77
CA ASP A 36 -6.93 10.05 -20.76
C ASP A 36 -6.27 9.25 -21.89
N SER A 37 -6.12 9.91 -23.04
CA SER A 37 -5.32 9.42 -24.14
C SER A 37 -3.83 9.49 -23.79
N GLN A 38 -2.99 8.78 -24.54
CA GLN A 38 -1.54 8.87 -24.38
C GLN A 38 -0.99 10.30 -24.50
N ARG A 39 -1.73 11.20 -25.15
CA ARG A 39 -1.38 12.61 -25.36
C ARG A 39 -1.89 13.55 -24.25
N GLY A 40 -2.66 13.06 -23.28
CA GLY A 40 -3.16 13.90 -22.18
C GLY A 40 -4.29 14.86 -22.58
N THR A 41 -5.01 14.56 -23.67
CA THR A 41 -5.97 15.50 -24.26
C THR A 41 -7.17 15.79 -23.38
N HIS A 42 -7.67 14.80 -22.62
CA HIS A 42 -8.84 14.97 -21.78
C HIS A 42 -8.51 15.77 -20.52
N ALA A 43 -7.38 15.49 -19.87
CA ALA A 43 -6.91 16.29 -18.74
C ALA A 43 -6.62 17.73 -19.16
N ALA A 44 -5.91 17.93 -20.29
CA ALA A 44 -5.61 19.27 -20.80
C ALA A 44 -6.88 20.08 -21.10
N ASN A 45 -7.91 19.44 -21.67
CA ASN A 45 -9.20 20.09 -21.92
C ASN A 45 -9.96 20.42 -20.62
N LEU A 46 -9.72 19.69 -19.53
CA LEU A 46 -10.42 19.91 -18.27
C LEU A 46 -9.73 20.95 -17.38
N VAL A 47 -8.40 20.98 -17.37
CA VAL A 47 -7.63 21.94 -16.57
C VAL A 47 -8.00 23.37 -16.98
N GLY A 48 -8.18 24.23 -15.97
CA GLY A 48 -8.55 25.62 -16.16
C GLY A 48 -10.05 25.89 -16.26
N HIS A 49 -10.88 24.88 -16.56
CA HIS A 49 -12.33 24.98 -16.49
C HIS A 49 -12.84 25.00 -15.05
N SER A 50 -14.09 25.43 -14.85
CA SER A 50 -14.72 25.48 -13.53
C SER A 50 -15.94 24.59 -13.45
N LEU A 51 -16.10 23.92 -12.30
CA LEU A 51 -17.27 23.13 -11.94
C LEU A 51 -18.14 23.93 -10.97
N GLN A 52 -19.45 23.92 -11.18
CA GLN A 52 -20.41 24.59 -10.30
C GLN A 52 -21.07 23.59 -9.35
N PHE A 53 -21.05 23.92 -8.06
CA PHE A 53 -21.67 23.17 -6.97
C PHE A 53 -22.65 24.11 -6.24
N GLY A 54 -23.91 24.13 -6.68
CA GLY A 54 -24.90 25.09 -6.16
C GLY A 54 -24.50 26.52 -6.52
N HIS A 55 -24.24 27.37 -5.52
CA HIS A 55 -23.74 28.74 -5.71
C HIS A 55 -22.21 28.84 -5.69
N TRP A 56 -21.50 27.74 -5.44
CA TRP A 56 -20.04 27.70 -5.43
C TRP A 56 -19.49 27.36 -6.80
N THR A 57 -18.39 28.02 -7.18
CA THR A 57 -17.63 27.71 -8.40
C THR A 57 -16.22 27.28 -8.00
N SER A 58 -15.80 26.10 -8.44
CA SER A 58 -14.50 25.52 -8.15
C SER A 58 -13.72 25.30 -9.44
N ARG A 59 -12.49 25.85 -9.51
CA ARG A 59 -11.63 25.69 -10.67
C ARG A 59 -10.94 24.32 -10.65
N VAL A 60 -10.91 23.64 -11.81
CA VAL A 60 -10.12 22.43 -11.99
C VAL A 60 -8.68 22.83 -12.23
N MET A 61 -7.79 22.27 -11.42
CA MET A 61 -6.35 22.48 -11.53
C MET A 61 -5.69 21.13 -11.78
N GLU A 62 -4.53 21.16 -12.43
CA GLU A 62 -3.67 19.98 -12.48
C GLU A 62 -3.25 19.62 -11.06
N ALA A 63 -3.52 18.37 -10.67
CA ALA A 63 -3.01 17.87 -9.40
C ALA A 63 -1.49 17.79 -9.50
N SER A 64 -0.77 18.32 -8.51
CA SER A 64 0.65 17.99 -8.39
C SER A 64 0.78 16.47 -8.35
N ALA A 65 1.74 15.93 -9.09
CA ALA A 65 1.98 14.49 -9.10
C ALA A 65 2.23 14.02 -7.67
N ASN A 66 1.22 13.41 -7.06
CA ASN A 66 1.35 12.68 -5.81
C ASN A 66 1.24 11.19 -6.14
N PRO A 67 2.32 10.56 -6.64
CA PRO A 67 2.32 9.14 -6.93
C PRO A 67 2.13 8.28 -5.67
N GLY A 68 2.02 8.91 -4.49
CA GLY A 68 2.03 8.25 -3.21
C GLY A 68 3.40 7.67 -2.87
N ALA A 69 3.46 6.99 -1.75
CA ALA A 69 4.48 6.01 -1.46
C ALA A 69 4.29 4.80 -2.38
N SER A 70 5.36 4.35 -3.02
CA SER A 70 5.36 3.11 -3.78
C SER A 70 5.47 1.90 -2.85
N LEU A 71 4.85 0.79 -3.23
CA LEU A 71 5.09 -0.52 -2.63
C LEU A 71 6.23 -1.21 -3.38
N CYS A 72 7.38 -1.37 -2.73
CA CYS A 72 8.53 -2.03 -3.30
C CYS A 72 8.23 -3.51 -3.54
N GLN A 73 8.37 -4.00 -4.77
CA GLN A 73 8.12 -5.42 -5.12
C GLN A 73 9.27 -6.35 -4.70
N ARG A 74 10.40 -5.79 -4.25
CA ARG A 74 11.55 -6.58 -3.77
C ARG A 74 11.46 -6.86 -2.27
N CYS A 75 11.17 -5.85 -1.45
CA CYS A 75 11.11 -6.00 0.00
C CYS A 75 9.69 -5.93 0.56
N TRP A 76 8.68 -5.61 -0.27
CA TRP A 76 7.26 -5.46 0.13
C TRP A 76 7.00 -4.39 1.20
N HIS A 77 7.91 -3.41 1.32
CA HIS A 77 7.72 -2.24 2.14
C HIS A 77 7.18 -1.06 1.31
N TRP A 78 6.31 -0.27 1.92
CA TRP A 78 5.86 1.01 1.37
C TRP A 78 6.94 2.10 1.56
N GLY A 79 6.98 3.08 0.67
CA GLY A 79 7.80 4.28 0.81
C GLY A 79 8.96 4.41 -0.18
N HIS A 80 9.28 3.35 -0.93
CA HIS A 80 10.32 3.37 -1.97
C HIS A 80 10.01 2.40 -3.10
N SER A 81 10.61 2.61 -4.27
CA SER A 81 10.41 1.75 -5.44
C SER A 81 11.38 0.58 -5.44
N SER A 82 11.09 -0.45 -6.25
CA SER A 82 12.03 -1.57 -6.45
C SER A 82 13.39 -1.14 -7.00
N GLN A 83 13.44 -0.02 -7.75
CA GLN A 83 14.66 0.51 -8.34
C GLN A 83 15.59 1.12 -7.29
N THR A 84 15.03 1.77 -6.27
CA THR A 84 15.78 2.41 -5.17
C THR A 84 15.91 1.49 -3.95
N CYS A 85 15.61 0.20 -4.09
CA CYS A 85 15.63 -0.75 -2.97
C CYS A 85 17.04 -1.31 -2.74
N HIS A 86 17.52 -1.20 -1.51
CA HIS A 86 18.83 -1.74 -1.09
C HIS A 86 18.79 -3.23 -0.69
N GLN A 87 17.61 -3.84 -0.65
CA GLN A 87 17.47 -5.25 -0.36
C GLN A 87 18.19 -6.08 -1.44
N LYS A 88 19.10 -6.98 -1.04
CA LYS A 88 19.90 -7.83 -1.95
C LYS A 88 19.09 -8.96 -2.58
N MET A 89 18.27 -9.65 -1.78
CA MET A 89 17.44 -10.78 -2.21
C MET A 89 15.96 -10.42 -2.02
N PRO A 90 15.07 -10.70 -3.00
CA PRO A 90 13.63 -10.48 -2.85
C PRO A 90 13.09 -11.22 -1.63
N ARG A 91 12.07 -10.63 -1.02
CA ARG A 91 11.29 -11.21 0.07
C ARG A 91 9.99 -11.77 -0.50
N CYS A 92 9.59 -12.93 -0.01
CA CYS A 92 8.30 -13.50 -0.37
C CYS A 92 7.18 -12.69 0.31
N PRO A 93 6.15 -12.22 -0.42
CA PRO A 93 5.04 -11.47 0.20
C PRO A 93 4.17 -12.32 1.14
N LEU A 94 4.27 -13.65 1.06
CA LEU A 94 3.45 -14.57 1.85
C LEU A 94 4.11 -14.93 3.17
N CYS A 95 5.41 -15.25 3.14
CA CYS A 95 6.14 -15.77 4.31
C CYS A 95 7.38 -14.95 4.69
N SER A 96 7.68 -13.85 4.01
CA SER A 96 8.83 -12.97 4.32
C SER A 96 10.23 -13.57 4.11
N GLU A 97 10.33 -14.82 3.68
CA GLU A 97 11.60 -15.52 3.41
C GLU A 97 12.25 -15.07 2.08
N PRO A 98 13.57 -15.30 1.89
CA PRO A 98 14.36 -14.75 0.79
C PRO A 98 14.16 -15.49 -0.54
N HIS A 99 12.96 -15.39 -1.12
CA HIS A 99 12.61 -15.94 -2.43
C HIS A 99 11.46 -15.17 -3.11
N TYR A 100 11.32 -15.36 -4.42
CA TYR A 100 10.18 -14.81 -5.18
C TYR A 100 8.87 -15.52 -4.85
N ARG A 101 7.73 -14.82 -5.01
CA ARG A 101 6.40 -15.39 -4.79
C ARG A 101 6.16 -16.68 -5.57
N ASP A 102 6.57 -16.73 -6.83
CA ASP A 102 6.33 -17.88 -7.71
C ASP A 102 7.15 -19.10 -7.29
N ALA A 103 8.27 -18.86 -6.62
CA ALA A 103 9.15 -19.88 -6.07
C ALA A 103 8.75 -20.30 -4.64
N HIS A 104 7.66 -19.75 -4.09
CA HIS A 104 7.28 -19.93 -2.69
C HIS A 104 7.16 -21.40 -2.29
N ARG A 105 6.47 -22.22 -3.08
CA ARG A 105 6.28 -23.64 -2.73
C ARG A 105 7.58 -24.45 -2.76
N ALA A 106 8.54 -24.07 -3.59
CA ALA A 106 9.80 -24.79 -3.74
C ALA A 106 10.77 -24.47 -2.59
N PHE A 107 10.74 -23.24 -2.08
CA PHE A 107 11.77 -22.75 -1.14
C PHE A 107 11.25 -22.41 0.26
N ALA A 108 9.95 -22.17 0.45
CA ALA A 108 9.43 -21.77 1.74
C ALA A 108 9.38 -22.95 2.71
N GLY A 109 10.10 -22.85 3.83
CA GLY A 109 10.07 -23.87 4.90
C GLY A 109 8.68 -24.13 5.49
N CYS A 110 7.77 -23.17 5.39
CA CYS A 110 6.37 -23.30 5.81
C CYS A 110 5.50 -24.15 4.86
N CYS A 111 5.94 -24.36 3.62
CA CYS A 111 5.24 -25.18 2.62
C CYS A 111 6.02 -26.44 2.22
N LYS A 112 7.29 -26.52 2.62
CA LYS A 112 8.12 -27.70 2.41
C LYS A 112 7.68 -28.81 3.36
N GLU A 113 7.68 -30.04 2.87
CA GLU A 113 7.41 -31.25 3.64
C GLU A 113 8.33 -31.28 4.88
N ASN A 114 7.74 -31.09 6.06
CA ASN A 114 8.44 -31.20 7.33
C ASN A 114 8.03 -32.53 7.96
N ALA A 115 8.94 -33.51 7.98
CA ALA A 115 8.73 -34.83 8.60
C ALA A 115 8.33 -34.75 10.09
N HIS A 116 8.53 -33.60 10.74
CA HIS A 116 8.17 -33.35 12.14
C HIS A 116 6.76 -32.78 12.40
N GLN A 117 6.04 -32.30 11.38
CA GLN A 117 4.77 -31.57 11.59
C GLN A 117 3.53 -32.23 10.97
N SER A 118 3.64 -33.40 10.33
CA SER A 118 2.50 -34.15 9.77
C SER A 118 1.59 -33.33 8.84
N VAL A 119 2.06 -32.22 8.28
CA VAL A 119 1.32 -31.44 7.27
C VAL A 119 1.77 -31.92 5.89
N PRO A 120 0.89 -32.55 5.09
CA PRO A 120 1.24 -32.97 3.75
C PRO A 120 1.58 -31.76 2.88
N PRO A 121 2.50 -31.90 1.91
CA PRO A 121 2.85 -30.82 0.99
C PRO A 121 1.59 -30.31 0.28
N THR A 122 1.47 -29.00 0.17
CA THR A 122 0.29 -28.36 -0.42
C THR A 122 0.13 -28.78 -1.90
N PRO A 123 -0.97 -29.47 -2.26
CA PRO A 123 -1.18 -29.92 -3.63
C PRO A 123 -1.13 -28.77 -4.64
N ALA A 124 -0.62 -29.02 -5.85
CA ALA A 124 -0.60 -28.05 -6.95
C ALA A 124 -1.98 -27.34 -7.07
N GLY A 125 -1.98 -26.01 -7.05
CA GLY A 125 -3.22 -25.21 -7.14
C GLY A 125 -3.94 -24.89 -5.82
N GLN A 126 -3.65 -25.56 -4.70
CA GLN A 126 -4.27 -25.25 -3.40
C GLN A 126 -3.63 -24.02 -2.71
N PRO A 127 -4.38 -23.20 -1.95
CA PRO A 127 -3.79 -22.09 -1.20
C PRO A 127 -2.77 -22.60 -0.17
N CYS A 128 -1.80 -21.75 0.19
CA CYS A 128 -0.80 -22.11 1.20
C CYS A 128 -1.50 -22.40 2.54
N PRO A 129 -1.00 -23.35 3.36
CA PRO A 129 -1.70 -23.84 4.54
C PRO A 129 -1.64 -22.86 5.72
N HIS A 130 -0.89 -21.77 5.56
CA HIS A 130 -0.74 -20.71 6.54
C HIS A 130 -1.30 -19.40 5.97
N PRO A 131 -1.84 -18.52 6.83
CA PRO A 131 -2.19 -17.18 6.39
C PRO A 131 -0.94 -16.41 5.94
N PRO A 132 -1.07 -15.48 4.98
CA PRO A 132 0.01 -14.57 4.61
C PRO A 132 0.32 -13.61 5.76
N HIS A 133 1.59 -13.20 5.87
CA HIS A 133 2.04 -12.28 6.92
C HIS A 133 2.53 -10.95 6.33
N CYS A 134 1.88 -9.84 6.72
CA CYS A 134 2.18 -8.51 6.18
C CYS A 134 3.48 -7.95 6.74
N LEU A 135 4.47 -7.69 5.88
CA LEU A 135 5.76 -7.09 6.24
C LEU A 135 5.69 -5.64 6.78
N ASN A 136 4.52 -4.99 6.71
CA ASN A 136 4.36 -3.60 7.12
C ASN A 136 3.64 -3.45 8.47
N CYS A 137 2.58 -4.23 8.68
CA CYS A 137 1.73 -4.12 9.87
C CYS A 137 1.62 -5.41 10.68
N HIS A 138 2.29 -6.48 10.24
CA HIS A 138 2.36 -7.78 10.91
C HIS A 138 1.00 -8.48 11.13
N GLN A 139 0.01 -8.13 10.32
CA GLN A 139 -1.31 -8.76 10.32
C GLN A 139 -1.43 -9.81 9.21
N GLU A 140 -2.47 -10.64 9.29
CA GLU A 140 -2.75 -11.76 8.39
C GLU A 140 -3.27 -11.33 7.01
N HIS A 141 -2.38 -10.74 6.20
CA HIS A 141 -2.62 -10.35 4.81
C HIS A 141 -1.31 -10.02 4.09
N THR A 142 -1.35 -9.88 2.76
CA THR A 142 -0.21 -9.36 1.99
C THR A 142 -0.22 -7.83 1.90
N ALA A 143 0.96 -7.21 1.76
CA ALA A 143 1.15 -5.76 1.81
C ALA A 143 0.39 -4.94 0.75
N ASP A 144 -0.01 -5.59 -0.34
CA ASP A 144 -0.75 -5.03 -1.48
C ASP A 144 -2.27 -5.03 -1.29
N LEU A 145 -2.81 -5.71 -0.26
CA LEU A 145 -4.25 -5.75 -0.01
C LEU A 145 -4.76 -4.44 0.64
N ARG A 146 -5.97 -4.02 0.26
CA ARG A 146 -6.62 -2.79 0.75
C ARG A 146 -6.91 -2.77 2.26
N GLN A 147 -6.87 -3.93 2.88
CA GLN A 147 -6.97 -4.08 4.33
C GLN A 147 -5.72 -3.59 5.08
N CYS A 148 -4.57 -3.51 4.38
CA CYS A 148 -3.35 -3.00 4.98
C CYS A 148 -3.49 -1.50 5.30
N PRO A 149 -3.23 -1.06 6.55
CA PRO A 149 -3.21 0.36 6.90
C PRO A 149 -2.29 1.18 6.00
N PHE A 150 -1.13 0.64 5.61
CA PHE A 150 -0.20 1.32 4.71
C PHE A 150 -0.77 1.54 3.30
N TRP A 151 -1.60 0.61 2.79
CA TRP A 151 -2.29 0.81 1.52
C TRP A 151 -3.29 1.97 1.60
N ARG A 152 -4.02 2.08 2.72
CA ARG A 152 -5.00 3.15 2.95
C ARG A 152 -4.33 4.52 3.05
N HIS A 153 -3.15 4.57 3.65
CA HIS A 153 -2.35 5.79 3.82
C HIS A 153 -1.26 5.95 2.75
N ARG A 154 -1.36 5.27 1.60
CA ARG A 154 -0.32 5.32 0.56
C ARG A 154 -0.03 6.72 0.03
N PHE A 155 -0.97 7.66 0.12
CA PHE A 155 -0.77 9.05 -0.30
C PHE A 155 -0.24 9.97 0.82
N ASP A 156 -0.10 9.45 2.04
CA ASP A 156 0.36 10.16 3.24
C ASP A 156 1.75 9.65 3.64
N LYS A 157 2.79 10.28 3.05
CA LYS A 157 4.19 9.87 3.25
C LYS A 157 4.64 10.07 4.69
N ASP A 158 4.16 11.10 5.37
CA ASP A 158 4.53 11.39 6.75
C ASP A 158 3.90 10.38 7.71
N TRP A 159 2.65 9.98 7.47
CA TRP A 159 2.03 8.88 8.19
C TRP A 159 2.80 7.57 8.03
N ILE A 160 3.23 7.24 6.79
CA ILE A 160 4.01 6.01 6.53
C ILE A 160 5.34 6.04 7.31
N ARG A 161 6.06 7.17 7.26
CA ARG A 161 7.32 7.34 8.00
C ARG A 161 7.11 7.18 9.51
N HIS A 162 6.08 7.84 10.06
CA HIS A 162 5.76 7.77 11.49
C HIS A 162 5.36 6.34 11.91
N LYS A 163 4.56 5.64 11.09
CA LYS A 163 4.17 4.27 11.40
C LYS A 163 5.33 3.29 11.40
N TYR A 164 6.30 3.42 10.50
CA TYR A 164 7.49 2.58 10.60
C TYR A 164 8.29 2.84 11.88
N GLN A 165 8.36 4.09 12.36
CA GLN A 165 8.99 4.38 13.64
C GLN A 165 8.27 3.66 14.79
N GLU A 166 6.93 3.71 14.84
CA GLU A 166 6.14 2.98 15.84
C GLU A 166 6.36 1.45 15.78
N VAL A 167 6.36 0.86 14.58
CA VAL A 167 6.53 -0.59 14.37
C VAL A 167 7.95 -1.03 14.76
N CYS A 168 8.98 -0.27 14.40
CA CYS A 168 10.36 -0.55 14.80
C CYS A 168 10.55 -0.49 16.32
N CYS A 169 10.05 0.56 16.99
CA CYS A 169 10.17 0.70 18.45
C CYS A 169 9.53 -0.46 19.24
N ARG A 170 8.44 -1.05 18.72
CA ARG A 170 7.78 -2.21 19.34
C ARG A 170 8.62 -3.49 19.21
N SER A 171 9.34 -3.64 18.11
CA SER A 171 10.26 -4.77 17.88
C SER A 171 11.45 -4.74 18.86
N ASP A 172 12.02 -3.55 19.09
CA ASP A 172 13.15 -3.37 20.02
C ASP A 172 12.76 -3.56 21.49
N THR A 173 11.54 -3.14 21.85
CA THR A 173 10.99 -3.34 23.21
C THR A 173 10.75 -4.84 23.50
N CYS A 174 10.36 -5.61 22.48
CA CYS A 174 10.14 -7.05 22.59
C CYS A 174 11.47 -7.82 22.73
N LEU A 175 12.51 -7.45 21.97
CA LEU A 175 13.86 -8.02 22.12
C LEU A 175 14.45 -7.76 23.52
N SER A 176 14.13 -6.61 24.11
CA SER A 176 14.59 -6.24 25.46
C SER A 176 13.94 -7.07 26.57
N THR A 177 12.70 -7.54 26.38
CA THR A 177 11.98 -8.39 27.36
C THR A 177 12.42 -9.85 27.31
N PHE A 178 12.80 -10.36 26.13
CA PHE A 178 13.35 -11.72 26.00
C PHE A 178 14.78 -11.88 26.56
N SER A 179 15.54 -10.79 26.67
CA SER A 179 16.90 -10.82 27.24
C SER A 179 16.92 -11.00 28.76
N GLN A 180 15.83 -10.71 29.47
CA GLN A 180 15.77 -10.76 30.94
C GLN A 180 15.34 -12.12 31.52
N CYS A 181 14.96 -13.11 30.70
CA CYS A 181 14.50 -14.42 31.21
C CYS A 181 15.54 -15.56 31.14
N SER A 182 16.80 -15.29 30.80
CA SER A 182 17.80 -16.35 30.61
C SER A 182 19.03 -16.23 31.51
N PHE A 183 18.87 -15.99 32.82
CA PHE A 183 19.91 -16.32 33.80
C PHE A 183 19.29 -16.60 35.17
N SER A 184 18.87 -17.84 35.40
CA SER A 184 18.67 -18.45 36.73
C SER A 184 18.59 -19.97 36.54
N HIS A 185 19.35 -20.73 37.34
CA HIS A 185 19.58 -22.19 37.34
C HIS A 185 20.78 -22.65 36.49
N VAL A 186 21.82 -23.32 37.00
CA VAL A 186 22.12 -23.95 38.31
C VAL A 186 23.61 -23.70 38.62
#